data_AF-A0AAJ6KPR6-F1
#
_entry.id   AF-A0AAJ6KPR6-F1
#
_cell.length_a   1.000
_cell.length_b   1.000
_cell.length_c   1.000
_cell.angle_alpha   90.00
_cell.angle_beta   90.00
_cell.angle_gamma   90.00
#
_symmetry.space_group_name_H-M   'P 1'
#
loop_
_entity.id
_entity.type
_entity.pdbx_description
1 polymer ?
#
loop_
_entity_poly.entity_id
_entity_poly.type
_entity_poly.pdbx_seq_one_letter_code
_entity_poly.pdbx_strand_id
1 'polypeptide(L)'
;MSNISIAIALKDSTRAFKLWDDISAGQWRRHITVIDLSSDKDANNALIASKALTANVTILAMSHLTSGHLATSHSNVRRLRRHEMMKEVTRWLDTQNLAYLNHAKRQCDKTPFHCTSPESWLDQFSQVDPNMGRRAGAALLAQLQVFDARDFSGFFRDLPEDVDTSCYFLGADPHSGDHALISILSAVIDNTKLNDSRALPKMSASGKLRLFCDGAWSGGETKRRIRCLFTPCTGKKVHLSPTHRLDVRLGFITSTAQKAIEKEVTNLVQEKLASVGSIQIQSARENLLQLRGDKSGQVGLAFHDTTLLDYVDSDRKSLAALCKKIGLQLHPKKPLGTNEIASCIAFAHSLPSAMLPLFITKNSNVKAHDGTSFEWKPLLSSQHHSTGLPDDPSHHCEACPLVDRSKTPSNHNLNSPPISDS
;
A
#
# COMPACT_ATOMS: atom_id res chain seq x y z
N MET A 1 6.04 3.20 -18.43
CA MET A 1 4.97 3.61 -19.37
C MET A 1 5.38 4.91 -20.03
N SER A 2 5.10 5.09 -21.32
CA SER A 2 5.27 6.39 -21.99
C SER A 2 4.26 7.39 -21.43
N ASN A 3 4.72 8.54 -20.95
CA ASN A 3 3.82 9.64 -20.56
C ASN A 3 3.14 10.21 -21.82
N ILE A 4 2.00 9.63 -22.19
CA ILE A 4 1.10 10.22 -23.18
C ILE A 4 0.47 11.44 -22.50
N SER A 5 1.09 12.60 -22.64
CA SER A 5 0.48 13.85 -22.20
C SER A 5 -0.51 14.35 -23.25
N ILE A 6 -1.59 14.99 -22.81
CA ILE A 6 -2.49 15.74 -23.70
C ILE A 6 -2.32 17.24 -23.45
N ALA A 7 -2.40 18.04 -24.51
CA ALA A 7 -2.47 19.49 -24.39
C ALA A 7 -3.92 19.94 -24.55
N ILE A 8 -4.39 20.86 -23.72
CA ILE A 8 -5.75 21.39 -23.78
C ILE A 8 -5.69 22.91 -23.92
N ALA A 9 -6.23 23.42 -25.02
CA ALA A 9 -6.24 24.83 -25.32
C ALA A 9 -7.64 25.42 -25.07
N LEU A 10 -7.78 26.18 -23.98
CA LEU A 10 -9.06 26.73 -23.52
C LEU A 10 -8.94 28.14 -22.92
N LYS A 11 -10.06 28.87 -22.86
CA LYS A 11 -10.21 30.13 -22.13
C LYS A 11 -11.00 29.90 -20.84
N ASP A 12 -10.62 30.60 -19.77
CA ASP A 12 -11.17 30.44 -18.41
C ASP A 12 -11.04 28.99 -17.92
N SER A 13 -9.87 28.67 -17.39
CA SER A 13 -9.47 27.31 -17.04
C SER A 13 -9.88 26.89 -15.60
N THR A 14 -10.24 27.83 -14.73
CA THR A 14 -10.62 27.61 -13.32
C THR A 14 -11.71 26.55 -13.14
N ARG A 15 -12.81 26.63 -13.91
CA ARG A 15 -13.90 25.62 -13.83
C ARG A 15 -13.48 24.24 -14.34
N ALA A 16 -12.54 24.19 -15.28
CA ALA A 16 -12.01 22.93 -15.79
C ALA A 16 -11.08 22.27 -14.76
N PHE A 17 -10.20 23.06 -14.14
CA PHE A 17 -9.28 22.60 -13.10
C PHE A 17 -10.01 22.01 -11.91
N LYS A 18 -11.04 22.70 -11.39
CA LYS A 18 -11.87 22.16 -10.30
C LYS A 18 -12.49 20.81 -10.67
N LEU A 19 -13.03 20.66 -11.88
CA LEU A 19 -13.62 19.39 -12.31
C LEU A 19 -12.57 18.27 -12.39
N TRP A 20 -11.39 18.53 -12.94
CA TRP A 20 -10.33 17.53 -13.06
C TRP A 20 -9.68 17.20 -11.71
N ASP A 21 -9.61 18.17 -10.80
CA ASP A 21 -9.26 17.98 -9.39
C ASP A 21 -10.23 17.02 -8.71
N ASP A 22 -11.54 17.30 -8.80
CA ASP A 22 -12.60 16.51 -8.17
C ASP A 22 -12.77 15.10 -8.79
N ILE A 23 -12.26 14.88 -10.02
CA ILE A 23 -12.23 13.58 -10.71
C ILE A 23 -10.96 12.77 -10.43
N SER A 24 -9.79 13.42 -10.31
CA SER A 24 -8.48 12.74 -10.27
C SER A 24 -7.66 12.95 -9.00
N ALA A 25 -8.24 13.57 -7.98
CA ALA A 25 -7.52 14.01 -6.77
C ALA A 25 -6.26 14.84 -7.12
N GLY A 26 -6.38 15.67 -8.15
CA GLY A 26 -5.32 16.55 -8.65
C GLY A 26 -4.23 15.92 -9.53
N GLN A 27 -4.23 14.58 -9.74
CA GLN A 27 -3.21 13.89 -10.56
C GLN A 27 -3.10 14.42 -11.99
N TRP A 28 -4.20 14.90 -12.57
CA TRP A 28 -4.27 15.42 -13.95
C TRP A 28 -3.15 16.40 -14.31
N ARG A 29 -2.66 17.21 -13.35
CA ARG A 29 -1.59 18.21 -13.52
C ARG A 29 -0.29 17.67 -14.09
N ARG A 30 0.00 16.37 -13.91
CA ARG A 30 1.22 15.72 -14.41
C ARG A 30 1.14 15.28 -15.87
N HIS A 31 -0.06 15.14 -16.40
CA HIS A 31 -0.30 14.52 -17.71
C HIS A 31 -1.02 15.46 -18.68
N ILE A 32 -1.54 16.57 -18.19
CA ILE A 32 -2.30 17.54 -18.98
C ILE A 32 -1.56 18.87 -18.96
N THR A 33 -1.10 19.30 -20.13
CA THR A 33 -0.60 20.66 -20.34
C THR A 33 -1.76 21.57 -20.72
N VAL A 34 -1.88 22.72 -20.06
CA VAL A 34 -2.93 23.69 -20.34
C VAL A 34 -2.32 24.84 -21.14
N ILE A 35 -3.01 25.22 -22.22
CA ILE A 35 -2.67 26.36 -23.06
C ILE A 35 -3.82 27.36 -22.91
N ASP A 36 -3.60 28.43 -22.13
CA ASP A 36 -4.62 29.45 -21.96
C ASP A 36 -4.79 30.24 -23.27
N LEU A 37 -6.03 30.28 -23.76
CA LEU A 37 -6.39 30.93 -25.02
C LEU A 37 -6.98 32.33 -24.80
N SER A 38 -6.56 33.25 -25.67
CA SER A 38 -7.07 34.62 -25.72
C SER A 38 -8.40 34.70 -26.48
N SER A 39 -8.96 35.91 -26.62
CA SER A 39 -10.03 36.19 -27.60
C SER A 39 -9.53 36.35 -29.04
N ASP A 40 -8.22 36.53 -29.26
CA ASP A 40 -7.63 36.61 -30.59
C ASP A 40 -7.49 35.20 -31.17
N LYS A 41 -8.32 34.93 -32.18
CA LYS A 41 -8.42 33.63 -32.83
C LYS A 41 -7.17 33.27 -33.62
N ASP A 42 -6.48 34.25 -34.21
CA ASP A 42 -5.34 34.01 -35.09
C ASP A 42 -4.04 33.89 -34.28
N ALA A 43 -3.89 34.67 -33.21
CA ALA A 43 -2.87 34.41 -32.19
C ALA A 43 -3.03 33.01 -31.58
N ASN A 44 -4.26 32.60 -31.25
CA ASN A 44 -4.54 31.24 -30.76
C ASN A 44 -4.17 30.16 -31.79
N ASN A 45 -4.48 30.37 -33.07
CA ASN A 45 -4.13 29.44 -34.15
C ASN A 45 -2.61 29.29 -34.29
N ALA A 46 -1.87 30.39 -34.33
CA ALA A 46 -0.41 30.40 -34.43
C ALA A 46 0.25 29.73 -33.22
N LEU A 47 -0.23 30.01 -32.01
CA LEU A 47 0.22 29.37 -30.78
C LEU A 47 0.03 27.85 -30.84
N ILE A 48 -1.17 27.36 -31.19
CA ILE A 48 -1.43 25.92 -31.25
C ILE A 48 -0.63 25.25 -32.36
N ALA A 49 -0.49 25.87 -33.54
CA ALA A 49 0.35 25.35 -34.62
C ALA A 49 1.82 25.15 -34.16
N SER A 50 2.39 26.14 -33.46
CA SER A 50 3.76 26.03 -32.91
C SER A 50 3.93 24.87 -31.93
N LYS A 51 2.89 24.55 -31.14
CA LYS A 51 2.86 23.40 -30.22
C LYS A 51 2.63 22.08 -30.96
N ALA A 52 1.77 22.07 -31.98
CA ALA A 52 1.47 20.90 -32.79
C ALA A 52 2.70 20.38 -33.55
N LEU A 53 3.58 21.28 -34.00
CA LEU A 53 4.84 20.96 -34.69
C LEU A 53 5.94 20.42 -33.76
N THR A 54 5.89 20.74 -32.46
CA THR A 54 6.99 20.46 -31.51
C THR A 54 6.68 19.32 -30.53
N ALA A 55 5.45 18.83 -30.48
CA ALA A 55 5.02 17.88 -29.46
C ALA A 55 4.30 16.66 -30.05
N ASN A 56 4.79 15.47 -29.70
CA ASN A 56 4.16 14.17 -29.94
C ASN A 56 2.94 13.94 -29.00
N VAL A 57 2.06 14.95 -28.91
CA VAL A 57 0.89 14.99 -28.02
C VAL A 57 -0.37 15.30 -28.83
N THR A 58 -1.51 14.77 -28.37
CA THR A 58 -2.81 15.21 -28.89
C THR A 58 -3.16 16.56 -28.28
N ILE A 59 -3.54 17.54 -29.12
CA ILE A 59 -4.00 18.85 -28.69
C ILE A 59 -5.53 18.93 -28.84
N LEU A 60 -6.24 19.11 -27.73
CA LEU A 60 -7.67 19.38 -27.71
C LEU A 60 -7.89 20.89 -27.64
N ALA A 61 -8.43 21.49 -28.69
CA ALA A 61 -8.57 22.94 -28.82
C ALA A 61 -10.03 23.40 -28.82
N MET A 62 -10.33 24.51 -28.13
CA MET A 62 -11.67 25.10 -28.13
C MET A 62 -12.08 25.56 -29.53
N SER A 63 -13.12 24.95 -30.09
CA SER A 63 -13.59 25.20 -31.46
C SER A 63 -14.04 26.64 -31.72
N HIS A 64 -14.60 27.33 -30.73
CA HIS A 64 -15.03 28.73 -30.87
C HIS A 64 -13.88 29.75 -30.76
N LEU A 65 -12.69 29.34 -30.31
CA LEU A 65 -11.50 30.20 -30.14
C LEU A 65 -10.41 29.93 -31.19
N THR A 66 -10.67 29.03 -32.13
CA THR A 66 -9.71 28.54 -33.13
C THR A 66 -10.39 28.34 -34.49
N SER A 67 -9.63 28.39 -35.58
CA SER A 67 -10.15 28.24 -36.96
C SER A 67 -10.18 26.78 -37.41
N GLY A 68 -11.13 26.43 -38.30
CA GLY A 68 -11.28 25.07 -38.83
C GLY A 68 -10.00 24.50 -39.46
N HIS A 69 -9.29 25.37 -40.17
CA HIS A 69 -8.00 25.08 -40.83
C HIS A 69 -6.95 24.47 -39.88
N LEU A 70 -6.98 24.80 -38.58
CA LEU A 70 -6.02 24.29 -37.61
C LEU A 70 -6.04 22.76 -37.51
N ALA A 71 -7.23 22.16 -37.54
CA ALA A 71 -7.43 20.71 -37.44
C ALA A 71 -7.30 19.98 -38.78
N THR A 72 -7.40 20.69 -39.92
CA THR A 72 -7.10 20.10 -41.24
C THR A 72 -5.61 20.09 -41.53
N SER A 73 -4.86 21.07 -41.00
CA SER A 73 -3.42 21.23 -41.25
C SER A 73 -2.53 20.50 -40.25
N HIS A 74 -3.08 20.02 -39.12
CA HIS A 74 -2.34 19.30 -38.08
C HIS A 74 -3.15 18.10 -37.57
N SER A 75 -2.71 16.88 -37.91
CA SER A 75 -3.43 15.64 -37.58
C SER A 75 -3.52 15.33 -36.08
N ASN A 76 -2.63 15.91 -35.27
CA ASN A 76 -2.64 15.81 -33.80
C ASN A 76 -3.56 16.85 -33.11
N VAL A 77 -4.21 17.76 -33.86
CA VAL A 77 -5.09 18.80 -33.31
C VAL A 77 -6.57 18.47 -33.53
N ARG A 78 -7.33 18.36 -32.44
CA ARG A 78 -8.78 18.12 -32.47
C ARG A 78 -9.52 19.32 -31.90
N ARG A 79 -10.40 19.93 -32.71
CA ARG A 79 -11.24 21.07 -32.30
C ARG A 79 -12.57 20.59 -31.72
N LEU A 80 -12.84 20.95 -30.47
CA LEU A 80 -13.99 20.50 -29.69
C LEU A 80 -14.71 21.68 -29.03
N ARG A 81 -16.03 21.60 -28.88
CA ARG A 81 -16.82 22.50 -28.01
C ARG A 81 -16.43 22.26 -26.54
N ARG A 82 -16.65 23.25 -25.65
CA ARG A 82 -16.24 23.14 -24.23
C ARG A 82 -16.71 21.85 -23.57
N HIS A 83 -17.98 21.46 -23.75
CA HIS A 83 -18.54 20.25 -23.15
C HIS A 83 -17.97 18.95 -23.74
N GLU A 84 -17.69 18.91 -25.05
CA GLU A 84 -17.06 17.77 -25.73
C GLU A 84 -15.62 17.59 -25.23
N MET A 85 -14.88 18.68 -25.10
CA MET A 85 -13.54 18.72 -24.50
C MET A 85 -13.56 18.21 -23.05
N MET A 86 -14.48 18.68 -22.20
CA MET A 86 -14.57 18.19 -20.82
C MET A 86 -14.85 16.68 -20.79
N LYS A 87 -15.80 16.18 -21.60
CA LYS A 87 -16.11 14.74 -21.72
C LYS A 87 -14.90 13.94 -22.17
N GLU A 88 -14.18 14.42 -23.19
CA GLU A 88 -13.02 13.73 -23.74
C GLU A 88 -11.87 13.64 -22.73
N VAL A 89 -11.65 14.70 -21.94
CA VAL A 89 -10.63 14.72 -20.90
C VAL A 89 -11.02 13.82 -19.72
N THR A 90 -12.29 13.82 -19.29
CA THR A 90 -12.78 12.88 -18.26
C THR A 90 -12.64 11.43 -18.72
N ARG A 91 -13.00 11.13 -19.97
CA ARG A 91 -12.82 9.80 -20.57
C ARG A 91 -11.35 9.40 -20.64
N TRP A 92 -10.48 10.33 -21.02
CA TRP A 92 -9.04 10.12 -21.08
C TRP A 92 -8.45 9.85 -19.67
N LEU A 93 -8.83 10.64 -18.65
CA LEU A 93 -8.42 10.44 -17.26
C LEU A 93 -8.83 9.06 -16.74
N ASP A 94 -10.05 8.59 -17.01
CA ASP A 94 -10.49 7.25 -16.62
C ASP A 94 -9.71 6.15 -17.37
N THR A 95 -9.49 6.32 -18.66
CA THR A 95 -8.69 5.39 -19.49
C THR A 95 -7.25 5.25 -18.98
N GLN A 96 -6.68 6.31 -18.38
CA GLN A 96 -5.36 6.28 -17.75
C GLN A 96 -5.37 5.81 -16.27
N ASN A 97 -6.51 5.34 -15.74
CA ASN A 97 -6.70 5.05 -14.31
C ASN A 97 -6.50 6.24 -13.35
N LEU A 98 -6.59 7.47 -13.87
CA LEU A 98 -6.47 8.69 -13.06
C LEU A 98 -7.81 9.13 -12.45
N ALA A 99 -8.95 8.67 -12.96
CA ALA A 99 -10.26 8.95 -12.36
C ALA A 99 -10.47 8.06 -11.11
N TYR A 100 -10.27 8.62 -9.91
CA TYR A 100 -10.04 7.81 -8.70
C TYR A 100 -11.24 6.94 -8.29
N LEU A 101 -12.49 7.36 -8.53
CA LEU A 101 -13.66 6.54 -8.21
C LEU A 101 -13.73 5.28 -9.07
N ASN A 102 -13.54 5.41 -10.38
CA ASN A 102 -13.58 4.29 -11.31
C ASN A 102 -12.35 3.39 -11.14
N HIS A 103 -11.18 3.99 -10.90
CA HIS A 103 -9.97 3.26 -10.51
C HIS A 103 -10.18 2.46 -9.22
N ALA A 104 -10.69 3.09 -8.15
CA ALA A 104 -10.93 2.41 -6.88
C ALA A 104 -11.93 1.25 -7.01
N LYS A 105 -13.00 1.41 -7.81
CA LYS A 105 -13.92 0.30 -8.15
C LYS A 105 -13.16 -0.86 -8.81
N ARG A 106 -12.37 -0.57 -9.85
CA ARG A 106 -11.51 -1.58 -10.50
C ARG A 106 -10.51 -2.26 -9.55
N GLN A 107 -10.05 -1.58 -8.49
CA GLN A 107 -9.21 -2.21 -7.46
C GLN A 107 -10.02 -3.06 -6.47
N CYS A 108 -11.23 -2.63 -6.11
CA CYS A 108 -12.17 -3.41 -5.29
C CYS A 108 -12.57 -4.71 -6.02
N ASP A 109 -12.80 -4.65 -7.33
CA ASP A 109 -13.15 -5.81 -8.16
C ASP A 109 -12.04 -6.89 -8.24
N LYS A 110 -10.80 -6.57 -7.84
CA LYS A 110 -9.67 -7.52 -7.80
C LYS A 110 -9.61 -8.40 -6.54
N THR A 111 -10.40 -8.09 -5.51
CA THR A 111 -10.32 -8.77 -4.22
C THR A 111 -11.60 -9.53 -3.88
N PRO A 112 -11.52 -10.71 -3.23
CA PRO A 112 -12.69 -11.42 -2.72
C PRO A 112 -13.31 -10.79 -1.47
N PHE A 113 -12.73 -9.69 -0.93
CA PHE A 113 -13.28 -9.00 0.23
C PHE A 113 -14.54 -8.20 -0.10
N HIS A 114 -15.41 -8.01 0.89
CA HIS A 114 -16.55 -7.12 0.70
C HIS A 114 -16.07 -5.66 0.63
N CYS A 115 -16.57 -4.94 -0.36
CA CYS A 115 -16.14 -3.57 -0.66
C CYS A 115 -17.28 -2.60 -0.37
N THR A 116 -17.08 -1.69 0.60
CA THR A 116 -17.93 -0.51 0.75
C THR A 116 -17.82 0.34 -0.52
N SER A 117 -18.92 0.89 -1.04
CA SER A 117 -18.83 1.73 -2.24
C SER A 117 -17.87 2.90 -2.00
N PRO A 118 -16.94 3.22 -2.93
CA PRO A 118 -15.97 4.28 -2.72
C PRO A 118 -16.63 5.62 -2.40
N GLU A 119 -17.77 5.93 -3.02
CA GLU A 119 -18.58 7.11 -2.71
C GLU A 119 -19.08 7.12 -1.25
N SER A 120 -19.72 6.04 -0.78
CA SER A 120 -20.17 5.93 0.62
C SER A 120 -19.00 5.96 1.60
N TRP A 121 -17.83 5.46 1.21
CA TRP A 121 -16.62 5.51 2.04
C TRP A 121 -16.09 6.94 2.17
N LEU A 122 -16.10 7.75 1.10
CA LEU A 122 -15.75 9.17 1.14
C LEU A 122 -16.67 10.00 2.03
N ASP A 123 -17.96 9.71 2.01
CA ASP A 123 -18.96 10.46 2.78
C ASP A 123 -18.73 10.33 4.30
N GLN A 124 -18.06 9.26 4.75
CA GLN A 124 -17.62 9.09 6.15
C GLN A 124 -16.47 10.05 6.52
N PHE A 125 -15.55 10.35 5.60
CA PHE A 125 -14.52 11.36 5.85
C PHE A 125 -15.13 12.76 5.96
N SER A 126 -16.10 13.08 5.10
CA SER A 126 -16.84 14.36 5.14
C SER A 126 -17.58 14.57 6.47
N GLN A 127 -18.04 13.52 7.13
CA GLN A 127 -18.63 13.61 8.48
C GLN A 127 -17.60 14.03 9.54
N VAL A 128 -16.35 13.55 9.46
CA VAL A 128 -15.30 13.88 10.44
C VAL A 128 -14.68 15.26 10.19
N ASP A 129 -14.57 15.66 8.92
CA ASP A 129 -14.14 17.00 8.50
C ASP A 129 -14.81 17.42 7.17
N PRO A 130 -15.75 18.37 7.19
CA PRO A 130 -16.45 18.82 5.98
C PRO A 130 -15.57 19.53 4.94
N ASN A 131 -14.43 20.10 5.34
CA ASN A 131 -13.61 20.98 4.51
C ASN A 131 -12.49 20.24 3.74
N MET A 132 -11.87 19.25 4.39
CA MET A 132 -10.78 18.46 3.83
C MET A 132 -11.06 16.95 3.80
N GLY A 133 -12.07 16.46 4.52
CA GLY A 133 -12.39 15.03 4.61
C GLY A 133 -12.56 14.35 3.26
N ARG A 134 -13.45 14.87 2.40
CA ARG A 134 -13.65 14.30 1.05
C ARG A 134 -12.37 14.27 0.22
N ARG A 135 -11.56 15.33 0.30
CA ARG A 135 -10.30 15.46 -0.46
C ARG A 135 -9.25 14.47 0.06
N ALA A 136 -9.16 14.31 1.37
CA ALA A 136 -8.33 13.30 2.04
C ALA A 136 -8.70 11.88 1.61
N GLY A 137 -9.98 11.52 1.67
CA GLY A 137 -10.47 10.23 1.21
C GLY A 137 -10.20 10.00 -0.29
N ALA A 138 -10.44 11.02 -1.13
CA ALA A 138 -10.18 10.93 -2.56
C ALA A 138 -8.68 10.74 -2.87
N ALA A 139 -7.78 11.41 -2.16
CA ALA A 139 -6.33 11.19 -2.24
C ALA A 139 -5.90 9.79 -1.76
N LEU A 140 -6.63 9.15 -0.85
CA LEU A 140 -6.39 7.77 -0.45
C LEU A 140 -6.89 6.76 -1.51
N LEU A 141 -8.06 7.00 -2.11
CA LEU A 141 -8.59 6.18 -3.21
C LEU A 141 -7.76 6.31 -4.50
N ALA A 142 -7.24 7.50 -4.78
CA ALA A 142 -6.46 7.83 -5.97
C ALA A 142 -5.15 7.03 -6.13
N GLN A 143 -4.65 6.48 -5.03
CA GLN A 143 -3.47 5.61 -4.98
C GLN A 143 -3.78 4.19 -4.49
N LEU A 144 -5.06 3.84 -4.27
CA LEU A 144 -5.45 2.47 -3.97
C LEU A 144 -4.91 1.56 -5.08
N GLN A 145 -4.27 0.45 -4.72
CA GLN A 145 -3.73 -0.50 -5.68
C GLN A 145 -3.79 -1.88 -5.07
N VAL A 146 -4.76 -2.68 -5.52
CA VAL A 146 -4.92 -4.08 -5.13
C VAL A 146 -4.14 -4.94 -6.12
N PHE A 147 -3.42 -5.91 -5.57
CA PHE A 147 -2.71 -6.94 -6.32
C PHE A 147 -3.49 -8.25 -6.19
N ASP A 148 -3.98 -8.76 -7.31
CA ASP A 148 -4.63 -10.07 -7.36
C ASP A 148 -3.57 -11.21 -7.31
N ALA A 149 -4.02 -12.46 -7.32
CA ALA A 149 -3.13 -13.62 -7.29
C ALA A 149 -2.18 -13.69 -8.52
N ARG A 150 -2.61 -13.19 -9.68
CA ARG A 150 -1.82 -13.16 -10.91
C ARG A 150 -0.77 -12.05 -10.86
N ASP A 151 -1.16 -10.85 -10.43
CA ASP A 151 -0.22 -9.75 -10.20
C ASP A 151 0.85 -10.17 -9.19
N PHE A 152 0.44 -10.84 -8.10
CA PHE A 152 1.35 -11.35 -7.06
C PHE A 152 2.29 -12.45 -7.59
N SER A 153 1.80 -13.36 -8.45
CA SER A 153 2.66 -14.35 -9.13
C SER A 153 3.79 -13.71 -9.93
N GLY A 154 3.59 -12.47 -10.40
CA GLY A 154 4.60 -11.70 -11.14
C GLY A 154 5.90 -11.49 -10.36
N PHE A 155 5.81 -11.28 -9.04
CA PHE A 155 7.00 -11.09 -8.17
C PHE A 155 7.86 -12.34 -8.01
N PHE A 156 7.36 -13.49 -8.46
CA PHE A 156 7.98 -14.80 -8.31
C PHE A 156 8.40 -15.41 -9.66
N ARG A 157 8.42 -14.63 -10.74
CA ARG A 157 8.86 -15.10 -12.07
C ARG A 157 10.38 -15.05 -12.22
N ASP A 158 11.01 -13.96 -11.78
CA ASP A 158 12.47 -13.76 -11.87
C ASP A 158 13.17 -14.26 -10.61
N LEU A 159 12.88 -15.50 -10.23
CA LEU A 159 13.46 -16.17 -9.07
C LEU A 159 14.78 -16.84 -9.47
N PRO A 160 15.91 -16.53 -8.81
CA PRO A 160 17.16 -17.25 -9.03
C PRO A 160 16.97 -18.76 -8.82
N GLU A 161 17.38 -19.57 -9.79
CA GLU A 161 17.30 -21.04 -9.69
C GLU A 161 18.31 -21.62 -8.69
N ASP A 162 19.31 -20.81 -8.28
CA ASP A 162 20.45 -21.20 -7.45
C ASP A 162 20.13 -21.47 -5.98
N VAL A 163 18.86 -21.72 -5.62
CA VAL A 163 18.43 -22.07 -4.25
C VAL A 163 18.13 -23.57 -4.09
N ASP A 164 18.56 -24.12 -2.96
CA ASP A 164 18.33 -25.52 -2.61
C ASP A 164 16.89 -25.73 -2.15
N THR A 165 16.35 -24.78 -1.38
CA THR A 165 15.00 -24.84 -0.82
C THR A 165 14.38 -23.45 -0.70
N SER A 166 13.06 -23.40 -0.71
CA SER A 166 12.23 -22.23 -0.46
C SER A 166 11.32 -22.50 0.74
N CYS A 167 10.99 -21.48 1.52
CA CYS A 167 10.05 -21.59 2.62
C CYS A 167 9.09 -20.43 2.77
N TYR A 168 8.00 -20.77 3.42
CA TYR A 168 7.00 -19.86 3.98
C TYR A 168 6.84 -20.19 5.47
N PHE A 169 6.27 -19.27 6.23
CA PHE A 169 5.74 -19.56 7.56
C PHE A 169 4.26 -19.83 7.38
N LEU A 170 3.70 -20.87 8.00
CA LEU A 170 2.27 -20.81 8.34
C LEU A 170 2.13 -19.90 9.54
N GLY A 171 1.40 -18.80 9.39
CA GLY A 171 0.87 -18.06 10.53
C GLY A 171 0.00 -18.97 11.41
N ALA A 172 -0.11 -18.64 12.69
CA ALA A 172 -1.00 -19.35 13.60
C ALA A 172 -2.50 -19.03 13.33
N ASP A 173 -2.75 -18.10 12.40
CA ASP A 173 -4.06 -17.62 11.96
C ASP A 173 -4.40 -18.23 10.57
N PRO A 174 -5.50 -19.02 10.43
CA PRO A 174 -5.98 -19.48 9.13
C PRO A 174 -6.46 -18.34 8.21
N HIS A 175 -6.51 -17.11 8.71
CA HIS A 175 -6.86 -15.90 7.97
C HIS A 175 -5.63 -15.15 7.42
N SER A 176 -4.42 -15.66 7.67
CA SER A 176 -3.17 -15.03 7.21
C SER A 176 -2.90 -15.26 5.72
N GLY A 177 -2.09 -14.36 5.15
CA GLY A 177 -1.65 -14.40 3.75
C GLY A 177 -0.93 -15.66 3.32
N ASP A 178 -0.43 -16.41 4.28
CA ASP A 178 0.46 -17.53 4.04
C ASP A 178 -0.27 -18.66 3.26
N HIS A 179 -1.58 -18.87 3.43
CA HIS A 179 -2.33 -19.89 2.67
C HIS A 179 -2.47 -19.59 1.16
N ALA A 180 -2.73 -18.34 0.81
CA ALA A 180 -2.81 -17.94 -0.60
C ALA A 180 -1.42 -17.75 -1.22
N LEU A 181 -0.45 -17.27 -0.43
CA LEU A 181 0.96 -17.29 -0.79
C LEU A 181 1.39 -18.71 -1.13
N ILE A 182 1.09 -19.73 -0.30
CA ILE A 182 1.35 -21.15 -0.62
C ILE A 182 0.71 -21.55 -1.95
N SER A 183 -0.55 -21.21 -2.17
CA SER A 183 -1.26 -21.58 -3.41
C SER A 183 -0.59 -21.00 -4.66
N ILE A 184 -0.08 -19.78 -4.56
CA ILE A 184 0.62 -19.07 -5.65
C ILE A 184 2.06 -19.58 -5.80
N LEU A 185 2.78 -19.80 -4.69
CA LEU A 185 4.13 -20.37 -4.69
C LEU A 185 4.14 -21.80 -5.23
N SER A 186 3.17 -22.64 -4.86
CA SER A 186 3.04 -24.04 -5.33
C SER A 186 2.71 -24.14 -6.83
N ALA A 187 2.28 -23.03 -7.45
CA ALA A 187 2.03 -22.92 -8.88
C ALA A 187 3.23 -22.39 -9.68
N VAL A 188 4.27 -21.84 -9.02
CA VAL A 188 5.46 -21.24 -9.67
C VAL A 188 6.80 -21.80 -9.18
N ILE A 189 6.80 -22.63 -8.14
CA ILE A 189 7.97 -23.28 -7.53
C ILE A 189 7.73 -24.78 -7.49
N ASP A 190 8.78 -25.56 -7.75
CA ASP A 190 8.80 -27.00 -7.52
C ASP A 190 8.42 -27.33 -6.06
N ASN A 191 7.31 -28.05 -5.87
CA ASN A 191 6.79 -28.44 -4.57
C ASN A 191 7.77 -29.29 -3.74
N THR A 192 8.78 -29.93 -4.35
CA THR A 192 9.85 -30.61 -3.61
C THR A 192 10.81 -29.63 -2.92
N LYS A 193 10.93 -28.41 -3.44
CA LYS A 193 11.74 -27.33 -2.88
C LYS A 193 10.96 -26.42 -1.93
N LEU A 194 9.63 -26.39 -1.98
CA LEU A 194 8.79 -25.50 -1.18
C LEU A 194 8.37 -26.14 0.15
N ASN A 195 8.77 -25.55 1.28
CA ASN A 195 8.61 -26.15 2.62
C ASN A 195 8.04 -25.17 3.66
N ASP A 196 7.23 -25.68 4.60
CA ASP A 196 6.90 -24.95 5.84
C ASP A 196 8.17 -24.75 6.70
N SER A 197 8.34 -23.57 7.29
CA SER A 197 9.51 -23.21 8.12
C SER A 197 9.82 -24.16 9.30
N ARG A 198 8.84 -24.94 9.78
CA ARG A 198 9.00 -26.01 10.80
C ARG A 198 9.54 -27.31 10.20
N ALA A 199 9.22 -27.57 8.93
CA ALA A 199 9.47 -28.82 8.24
C ALA A 199 10.70 -28.80 7.31
N LEU A 200 11.50 -27.72 7.33
CA LEU A 200 12.69 -27.53 6.51
C LEU A 200 13.57 -28.80 6.42
N PRO A 201 14.04 -29.18 5.21
CA PRO A 201 14.95 -30.30 5.03
C PRO A 201 16.34 -29.99 5.60
N LYS A 202 17.13 -31.02 5.88
CA LYS A 202 18.53 -30.85 6.26
C LYS A 202 19.33 -30.35 5.07
N MET A 203 19.86 -29.12 5.18
CA MET A 203 20.65 -28.47 4.14
C MET A 203 22.13 -28.88 4.20
N SER A 204 22.84 -28.69 3.08
CA SER A 204 24.30 -28.78 3.03
C SER A 204 24.93 -27.58 3.76
N ALA A 205 26.21 -27.67 4.15
CA ALA A 205 26.87 -26.63 4.95
C ALA A 205 26.88 -25.24 4.28
N SER A 206 26.79 -25.15 2.95
CA SER A 206 26.70 -23.91 2.17
C SER A 206 25.30 -23.67 1.58
N GLY A 207 24.28 -24.32 2.13
CA GLY A 207 22.94 -24.33 1.56
C GLY A 207 22.26 -22.96 1.54
N LYS A 208 21.39 -22.74 0.55
CA LYS A 208 20.68 -21.50 0.29
C LYS A 208 19.18 -21.70 0.45
N LEU A 209 18.60 -20.99 1.41
CA LEU A 209 17.17 -20.92 1.65
C LEU A 209 16.59 -19.61 1.10
N ARG A 210 15.43 -19.68 0.46
CA ARG A 210 14.62 -18.50 0.15
C ARG A 210 13.44 -18.39 1.12
N LEU A 211 13.28 -17.26 1.81
CA LEU A 211 12.08 -16.96 2.59
C LEU A 211 11.15 -16.06 1.78
N PHE A 212 9.91 -16.49 1.58
CA PHE A 212 8.86 -15.64 1.05
C PHE A 212 8.12 -14.89 2.16
N CYS A 213 7.86 -13.62 1.92
CA CYS A 213 6.98 -12.77 2.70
C CYS A 213 6.14 -11.95 1.72
N ASP A 214 4.86 -11.78 2.03
CA ASP A 214 3.95 -10.94 1.27
C ASP A 214 4.44 -9.48 1.28
N GLY A 215 4.70 -8.92 2.45
CA GLY A 215 5.29 -7.59 2.56
C GLY A 215 5.83 -7.26 3.95
N ALA A 216 6.42 -6.07 4.06
CA ALA A 216 6.99 -5.59 5.31
C ALA A 216 6.61 -4.11 5.53
N TRP A 217 5.61 -3.88 6.40
CA TRP A 217 5.16 -2.53 6.74
C TRP A 217 5.99 -1.87 7.84
N SER A 218 6.10 -2.54 8.99
CA SER A 218 6.95 -2.16 10.12
C SER A 218 8.29 -2.90 10.13
N GLY A 219 8.42 -3.95 9.30
CA GLY A 219 9.50 -4.95 9.37
C GLY A 219 9.42 -5.84 10.62
N GLY A 220 8.50 -5.59 11.54
CA GLY A 220 8.40 -6.25 12.84
C GLY A 220 8.12 -7.73 12.74
N GLU A 221 7.32 -8.18 11.77
CA GLU A 221 7.07 -9.60 11.54
C GLU A 221 8.20 -10.26 10.75
N THR A 222 8.57 -9.70 9.60
CA THR A 222 9.65 -10.22 8.73
C THR A 222 10.94 -10.44 9.51
N LYS A 223 11.35 -9.50 10.37
CA LYS A 223 12.56 -9.63 11.19
C LYS A 223 12.47 -10.77 12.22
N ARG A 224 11.27 -11.02 12.77
CA ARG A 224 11.00 -12.14 13.68
C ARG A 224 11.01 -13.48 12.94
N ARG A 225 10.42 -13.54 11.73
CA ARG A 225 10.51 -14.70 10.83
C ARG A 225 11.98 -15.02 10.51
N ILE A 226 12.80 -14.01 10.16
CA ILE A 226 14.25 -14.16 9.93
C ILE A 226 14.99 -14.69 11.18
N ARG A 227 14.86 -14.04 12.35
CA ARG A 227 15.50 -14.52 13.60
C ARG A 227 15.05 -15.95 13.94
N CYS A 228 13.77 -16.28 13.75
CA CYS A 228 13.24 -17.62 13.99
C CYS A 228 13.96 -18.68 13.15
N LEU A 229 14.26 -18.44 11.87
CA LEU A 229 14.97 -19.40 11.01
C LEU A 229 16.34 -19.81 11.57
N PHE A 230 17.11 -18.85 12.09
CA PHE A 230 18.44 -19.09 12.69
C PHE A 230 18.40 -19.58 14.15
N THR A 231 17.29 -19.41 14.86
CA THR A 231 17.18 -19.82 16.28
C THR A 231 16.86 -21.32 16.40
N PRO A 232 17.61 -22.11 17.20
CA PRO A 232 17.24 -23.49 17.54
C PRO A 232 15.91 -23.55 18.30
N CYS A 233 15.06 -24.52 17.99
CA CYS A 233 13.68 -24.59 18.48
C CYS A 233 13.17 -26.03 18.38
N THR A 234 12.55 -26.56 19.44
CA THR A 234 11.99 -27.92 19.48
C THR A 234 10.84 -28.13 18.48
N GLY A 235 10.13 -27.06 18.11
CA GLY A 235 9.07 -27.07 17.10
C GLY A 235 9.55 -27.04 15.64
N LYS A 236 10.86 -27.14 15.37
CA LYS A 236 11.42 -27.17 14.01
C LYS A 236 12.34 -28.36 13.82
N LYS A 237 12.27 -29.02 12.66
CA LYS A 237 13.20 -30.10 12.27
C LYS A 237 14.63 -29.58 12.07
N VAL A 238 14.77 -28.39 11.50
CA VAL A 238 16.05 -27.78 11.10
C VAL A 238 16.03 -26.28 11.39
N HIS A 239 17.20 -25.72 11.66
CA HIS A 239 17.46 -24.28 11.75
C HIS A 239 18.65 -23.93 10.83
N LEU A 240 18.77 -22.66 10.45
CA LEU A 240 19.91 -22.20 9.66
C LEU A 240 21.16 -22.10 10.54
N SER A 241 22.30 -22.55 10.00
CA SER A 241 23.62 -22.30 10.57
C SER A 241 24.19 -20.97 10.06
N PRO A 242 25.27 -20.44 10.66
CA PRO A 242 25.94 -19.23 10.17
C PRO A 242 26.55 -19.35 8.77
N THR A 243 26.68 -20.57 8.24
CA THR A 243 27.26 -20.86 6.92
C THR A 243 26.20 -20.98 5.81
N HIS A 244 24.91 -21.08 6.15
CA HIS A 244 23.82 -21.03 5.18
C HIS A 244 23.57 -19.59 4.70
N ARG A 245 22.99 -19.46 3.50
CA ARG A 245 22.49 -18.18 2.96
C ARG A 245 20.97 -18.12 3.03
N LEU A 246 20.43 -16.94 3.30
CA LEU A 246 19.00 -16.64 3.34
C LEU A 246 18.66 -15.48 2.39
N ASP A 247 17.90 -15.76 1.34
CA ASP A 247 17.33 -14.75 0.44
C ASP A 247 15.88 -14.46 0.86
N VAL A 248 15.62 -13.27 1.41
CA VAL A 248 14.29 -12.84 1.83
C VAL A 248 13.62 -12.07 0.69
N ARG A 249 12.57 -12.67 0.11
CA ARG A 249 11.76 -12.08 -0.96
C ARG A 249 10.51 -11.43 -0.37
N LEU A 250 10.32 -10.15 -0.68
CA LEU A 250 9.19 -9.33 -0.24
C LEU A 250 8.41 -8.82 -1.45
N GLY A 251 7.08 -8.96 -1.42
CA GLY A 251 6.20 -8.36 -2.41
C GLY A 251 6.18 -6.83 -2.30
N PHE A 252 6.17 -6.27 -1.08
CA PHE A 252 6.44 -4.83 -0.85
C PHE A 252 7.23 -4.57 0.44
N ILE A 253 7.84 -3.39 0.55
CA ILE A 253 8.58 -2.97 1.76
C ILE A 253 8.53 -1.45 1.96
N THR A 254 8.47 -0.97 3.22
CA THR A 254 8.65 0.47 3.53
C THR A 254 10.10 0.79 3.91
N SER A 255 10.52 2.06 3.77
CA SER A 255 11.86 2.50 4.22
C SER A 255 12.13 2.24 5.71
N THR A 256 11.10 2.28 6.56
CA THR A 256 11.21 1.96 7.98
C THR A 256 11.32 0.46 8.23
N ALA A 257 10.54 -0.35 7.51
CA ALA A 257 10.64 -1.81 7.57
C ALA A 257 12.02 -2.30 7.14
N GLN A 258 12.56 -1.73 6.06
CA GLN A 258 13.90 -2.03 5.57
C GLN A 258 14.95 -1.80 6.67
N LYS A 259 14.99 -0.61 7.26
CA LYS A 259 15.90 -0.28 8.39
C LYS A 259 15.72 -1.23 9.58
N ALA A 260 14.48 -1.62 9.90
CA ALA A 260 14.18 -2.52 11.01
C ALA A 260 14.64 -3.96 10.75
N ILE A 261 14.60 -4.42 9.49
CA ILE A 261 15.10 -5.73 9.05
C ILE A 261 16.62 -5.72 8.95
N GLU A 262 17.24 -4.68 8.36
CA GLU A 262 18.69 -4.52 8.25
C GLU A 262 19.37 -4.47 9.64
N LYS A 263 18.73 -3.80 10.62
CA LYS A 263 19.17 -3.83 12.02
C LYS A 263 19.13 -5.26 12.59
N GLU A 264 18.10 -6.04 12.26
CA GLU A 264 18.00 -7.42 12.74
C GLU A 264 19.04 -8.34 12.11
N VAL A 265 19.29 -8.20 10.81
CA VAL A 265 20.40 -8.88 10.12
C VAL A 265 21.74 -8.55 10.80
N THR A 266 21.94 -7.28 11.17
CA THR A 266 23.14 -6.85 11.91
C THR A 266 23.24 -7.52 13.28
N ASN A 267 22.13 -7.60 14.04
CA ASN A 267 22.09 -8.30 15.33
C ASN A 267 22.48 -9.78 15.18
N LEU A 268 21.92 -10.50 14.20
CA LEU A 268 22.21 -11.92 13.97
C LEU A 268 23.68 -12.18 13.63
N VAL A 269 24.34 -11.24 12.94
CA VAL A 269 25.79 -11.31 12.68
C VAL A 269 26.60 -11.06 13.95
N GLN A 270 26.22 -10.07 14.77
CA GLN A 270 26.88 -9.80 16.06
C GLN A 270 26.72 -10.96 17.06
N GLU A 271 25.55 -11.60 17.07
CA GLU A 271 25.23 -12.80 17.85
C GLU A 271 25.89 -14.08 17.29
N LYS A 272 26.64 -13.99 16.18
CA LYS A 272 27.28 -15.11 15.46
C LYS A 272 26.31 -16.19 14.97
N LEU A 273 25.03 -15.85 14.81
CA LEU A 273 24.00 -16.73 14.25
C LEU A 273 24.01 -16.72 12.72
N ALA A 274 24.50 -15.64 12.10
CA ALA A 274 24.63 -15.48 10.65
C ALA A 274 26.01 -14.93 10.27
N SER A 275 26.51 -15.21 9.07
CA SER A 275 27.73 -14.59 8.53
C SER A 275 27.44 -13.26 7.83
N VAL A 276 28.44 -12.37 7.73
CA VAL A 276 28.33 -11.12 6.97
C VAL A 276 27.93 -11.43 5.51
N GLY A 277 26.89 -10.75 5.01
CA GLY A 277 26.39 -10.94 3.65
C GLY A 277 25.59 -12.23 3.40
N SER A 278 25.41 -13.09 4.41
CA SER A 278 24.63 -14.33 4.28
C SER A 278 23.12 -14.12 4.19
N ILE A 279 22.60 -12.96 4.62
CA ILE A 279 21.17 -12.62 4.51
C ILE A 279 21.01 -11.49 3.50
N GLN A 280 20.19 -11.70 2.47
CA GLN A 280 19.88 -10.70 1.44
C GLN A 280 18.39 -10.35 1.48
N ILE A 281 18.05 -9.06 1.49
CA ILE A 281 16.67 -8.58 1.41
C ILE A 281 16.41 -8.12 -0.02
N GLN A 282 15.38 -8.69 -0.66
CA GLN A 282 15.10 -8.52 -2.08
C GLN A 282 13.62 -8.14 -2.27
N SER A 283 13.39 -6.95 -2.82
CA SER A 283 12.08 -6.41 -3.23
C SER A 283 12.25 -5.75 -4.60
N ALA A 284 11.21 -5.77 -5.44
CA ALA A 284 11.18 -4.92 -6.63
C ALA A 284 11.23 -3.43 -6.21
N ARG A 285 11.87 -2.58 -7.02
CA ARG A 285 12.17 -1.18 -6.67
C ARG A 285 10.91 -0.31 -6.69
N GLU A 286 10.01 -0.62 -7.61
CA GLU A 286 8.65 -0.10 -7.75
C GLU A 286 7.77 -0.39 -6.52
N ASN A 287 8.08 -1.44 -5.76
CA ASN A 287 7.34 -1.85 -4.56
C ASN A 287 7.96 -1.32 -3.25
N LEU A 288 9.00 -0.49 -3.34
CA LEU A 288 9.56 0.23 -2.18
C LEU A 288 8.71 1.47 -1.89
N LEU A 289 7.99 1.44 -0.77
CA LEU A 289 7.19 2.56 -0.29
C LEU A 289 8.05 3.52 0.55
N GLN A 290 8.38 4.67 -0.03
CA GLN A 290 9.11 5.73 0.68
C GLN A 290 8.17 6.47 1.64
N LEU A 291 8.59 6.58 2.89
CA LEU A 291 7.88 7.33 3.92
C LEU A 291 8.43 8.76 3.98
N ARG A 292 7.54 9.75 4.13
CA ARG A 292 7.98 11.09 4.53
C ARG A 292 8.19 11.13 6.04
N GLY A 293 9.28 11.75 6.48
CA GLY A 293 9.59 11.93 7.90
C GLY A 293 10.84 11.20 8.40
N ASP A 294 11.46 10.35 7.57
CA ASP A 294 12.64 9.53 7.91
C ASP A 294 13.85 10.27 8.54
N LYS A 295 13.93 11.60 8.40
CA LYS A 295 14.95 12.47 9.02
C LYS A 295 14.40 13.46 10.06
N SER A 296 13.08 13.59 10.23
CA SER A 296 12.43 14.57 11.12
C SER A 296 11.77 13.95 12.35
N GLY A 297 11.86 12.62 12.53
CA GLY A 297 11.20 11.91 13.63
C GLY A 297 9.68 11.90 13.54
N GLN A 298 9.11 12.30 12.39
CA GLN A 298 7.67 12.39 12.21
C GLN A 298 7.08 11.04 11.82
N VAL A 299 6.08 10.62 12.58
CA VAL A 299 5.36 9.36 12.44
C VAL A 299 4.04 9.63 11.70
N GLY A 300 3.89 9.04 10.51
CA GLY A 300 2.58 8.75 9.91
C GLY A 300 2.12 9.57 8.69
N LEU A 301 2.42 9.06 7.48
CA LEU A 301 1.48 8.76 6.38
C LEU A 301 2.29 8.22 5.19
N ALA A 302 1.85 7.12 4.59
CA ALA A 302 2.52 6.49 3.45
C ALA A 302 1.77 6.83 2.16
N PHE A 303 2.48 7.44 1.21
CA PHE A 303 1.95 7.81 -0.09
C PHE A 303 2.94 7.33 -1.14
N HIS A 304 2.50 6.51 -2.09
CA HIS A 304 3.32 6.23 -3.28
C HIS A 304 3.48 7.51 -4.11
N ASP A 305 2.41 8.30 -4.21
CA ASP A 305 2.43 9.63 -4.83
C ASP A 305 2.26 10.76 -3.80
N THR A 306 3.37 11.37 -3.39
CA THR A 306 3.34 12.47 -2.42
C THR A 306 2.82 13.81 -2.96
N THR A 307 2.44 13.92 -4.24
CA THR A 307 1.77 15.14 -4.77
C THR A 307 0.26 15.13 -4.61
N LEU A 308 -0.35 13.97 -4.34
CA LEU A 308 -1.76 13.87 -3.92
C LEU A 308 -2.04 14.67 -2.63
N LEU A 309 -1.01 14.91 -1.82
CA LEU A 309 -1.07 15.76 -0.63
C LEU A 309 -1.48 17.20 -0.98
N ASP A 310 -0.99 17.72 -2.11
CA ASP A 310 -1.19 19.11 -2.53
C ASP A 310 -2.64 19.39 -3.01
N TYR A 311 -3.40 18.33 -3.31
CA TYR A 311 -4.84 18.40 -3.56
C TYR A 311 -5.65 18.48 -2.25
N VAL A 312 -5.18 17.83 -1.18
CA VAL A 312 -5.88 17.83 0.10
C VAL A 312 -5.72 19.17 0.81
N ASP A 313 -4.50 19.68 0.92
CA ASP A 313 -4.23 20.97 1.57
C ASP A 313 -2.85 21.52 1.16
N SER A 314 -2.70 22.84 1.17
CA SER A 314 -1.40 23.47 0.92
C SER A 314 -0.44 23.30 2.11
N ASP A 315 -0.95 23.22 3.35
CA ASP A 315 -0.19 22.68 4.47
C ASP A 315 -0.32 21.16 4.51
N ARG A 316 0.75 20.49 4.06
CA ARG A 316 0.87 19.02 4.03
C ARG A 316 0.74 18.36 5.42
N LYS A 317 0.69 19.11 6.53
CA LYS A 317 0.38 18.61 7.87
C LYS A 317 -1.11 18.38 8.11
N SER A 318 -2.00 19.13 7.45
CA SER A 318 -3.45 19.10 7.66
C SER A 318 -4.03 17.70 7.44
N LEU A 319 -3.63 17.03 6.36
CA LEU A 319 -4.02 15.64 6.08
C LEU A 319 -3.55 14.66 7.16
N ALA A 320 -2.30 14.78 7.61
CA ALA A 320 -1.76 13.92 8.67
C ALA A 320 -2.52 14.12 10.00
N ALA A 321 -2.89 15.37 10.33
CA ALA A 321 -3.71 15.69 11.49
C ALA A 321 -5.12 15.07 11.38
N LEU A 322 -5.77 15.14 10.22
CA LEU A 322 -7.08 14.50 9.98
C LEU A 322 -7.00 12.98 10.09
N CYS A 323 -6.07 12.33 9.37
CA CYS A 323 -5.88 10.89 9.45
C CYS A 323 -5.58 10.45 10.88
N LYS A 324 -4.84 11.26 11.65
CA LYS A 324 -4.61 11.02 13.08
C LYS A 324 -5.87 11.18 13.93
N LYS A 325 -6.69 12.20 13.69
CA LYS A 325 -8.00 12.40 14.36
C LYS A 325 -8.94 11.21 14.12
N ILE A 326 -8.97 10.66 12.91
CA ILE A 326 -9.77 9.45 12.59
C ILE A 326 -9.17 8.23 13.29
N GLY A 327 -7.87 7.97 13.11
CA GLY A 327 -7.19 6.81 13.66
C GLY A 327 -7.24 6.69 15.19
N LEU A 328 -7.10 7.81 15.91
CA LEU A 328 -7.21 7.83 17.38
C LEU A 328 -8.63 7.49 17.89
N GLN A 329 -9.67 7.71 17.08
CA GLN A 329 -11.03 7.33 17.45
C GLN A 329 -11.29 5.86 17.15
N LEU A 330 -10.79 5.38 16.01
CA LEU A 330 -10.86 3.98 15.61
C LEU A 330 -10.05 3.05 16.52
N HIS A 331 -8.90 3.51 17.03
CA HIS A 331 -8.00 2.67 17.82
C HIS A 331 -7.08 3.50 18.75
N PRO A 332 -7.60 4.08 19.84
CA PRO A 332 -6.89 5.08 20.66
C PRO A 332 -5.58 4.60 21.31
N LYS A 333 -5.39 3.28 21.44
CA LYS A 333 -4.19 2.67 22.03
C LYS A 333 -3.08 2.35 21.03
N LYS A 334 -3.28 2.62 19.73
CA LYS A 334 -2.31 2.31 18.68
C LYS A 334 -1.78 3.60 18.00
N PRO A 335 -0.46 3.68 17.70
CA PRO A 335 0.10 4.75 16.88
C PRO A 335 -0.36 4.65 15.41
N LEU A 336 0.05 5.61 14.59
CA LEU A 336 -0.44 5.82 13.23
C LEU A 336 0.69 5.92 12.21
N GLY A 337 0.69 5.03 11.23
CA GLY A 337 1.75 4.85 10.25
C GLY A 337 3.00 4.22 10.87
N THR A 338 3.70 3.39 10.05
CA THR A 338 4.75 2.41 10.40
C THR A 338 4.43 1.40 11.50
N ASN A 339 3.51 1.71 12.40
CA ASN A 339 2.54 0.78 12.93
C ASN A 339 1.16 1.35 12.55
N GLU A 340 0.50 0.67 11.61
CA GLU A 340 -0.92 0.82 11.24
C GLU A 340 -1.29 2.12 10.46
N ILE A 341 -1.55 1.98 9.15
CA ILE A 341 -2.37 2.81 8.20
C ILE A 341 -1.93 4.26 7.86
N ALA A 342 -2.18 4.84 6.67
CA ALA A 342 -2.45 4.35 5.29
C ALA A 342 -1.39 5.04 4.37
N SER A 343 -1.06 4.60 3.16
CA SER A 343 -1.61 3.64 2.17
C SER A 343 -0.43 3.00 1.40
N CYS A 344 -0.54 1.94 0.59
CA CYS A 344 -1.65 1.37 -0.18
C CYS A 344 -1.80 -0.14 0.11
N ILE A 345 -2.70 -0.89 -0.56
CA ILE A 345 -2.94 -2.32 -0.19
C ILE A 345 -2.78 -3.35 -1.29
N ALA A 346 -1.63 -4.01 -1.26
CA ALA A 346 -1.52 -5.42 -1.60
C ALA A 346 -1.74 -6.28 -0.32
N PHE A 347 -2.32 -7.48 -0.30
CA PHE A 347 -2.62 -8.41 -1.41
C PHE A 347 -3.99 -9.09 -1.27
N ALA A 348 -4.41 -9.83 -2.31
CA ALA A 348 -5.70 -10.54 -2.41
C ALA A 348 -6.15 -11.36 -1.19
N HIS A 349 -5.22 -11.83 -0.36
CA HIS A 349 -5.48 -12.71 0.79
C HIS A 349 -4.56 -12.48 1.99
N SER A 350 -3.63 -11.50 1.94
CA SER A 350 -2.69 -11.27 3.04
C SER A 350 -2.93 -9.94 3.73
N LEU A 351 -3.23 -10.04 5.02
CA LEU A 351 -3.51 -8.90 5.88
C LEU A 351 -2.81 -9.15 7.23
N PRO A 352 -1.62 -8.58 7.50
CA PRO A 352 -1.12 -8.52 8.86
C PRO A 352 -2.07 -7.63 9.68
N SER A 353 -2.37 -8.00 10.93
CA SER A 353 -3.46 -7.49 11.78
C SER A 353 -3.32 -6.03 12.27
N ALA A 354 -3.16 -5.08 11.33
CA ALA A 354 -2.66 -3.73 11.56
C ALA A 354 -3.09 -2.70 10.47
N MET A 355 -4.38 -2.66 10.07
CA MET A 355 -4.82 -1.90 8.86
C MET A 355 -6.12 -1.06 8.94
N LEU A 356 -6.83 -1.11 10.06
CA LEU A 356 -7.92 -0.24 10.51
C LEU A 356 -8.83 0.45 9.43
N PRO A 357 -8.81 1.79 9.11
CA PRO A 357 -9.85 2.44 8.29
C PRO A 357 -9.92 2.03 6.82
N LEU A 358 -8.85 1.50 6.22
CA LEU A 358 -8.93 0.90 4.88
C LEU A 358 -9.28 -0.59 4.98
N PHE A 359 -8.74 -1.27 5.98
CA PHE A 359 -8.92 -2.71 6.19
C PHE A 359 -9.11 -3.04 7.66
N ILE A 360 -10.32 -3.45 8.03
CA ILE A 360 -10.61 -4.06 9.33
C ILE A 360 -10.28 -3.15 10.51
N THR A 361 -11.17 -2.20 10.77
CA THR A 361 -11.78 -2.21 12.09
C THR A 361 -13.04 -3.06 12.04
N LYS A 362 -13.43 -3.70 13.14
CA LYS A 362 -14.87 -3.90 13.39
C LYS A 362 -15.52 -2.53 13.29
N ASN A 363 -16.75 -2.46 12.79
CA ASN A 363 -17.56 -1.24 12.80
C ASN A 363 -17.35 -0.47 14.11
N SER A 364 -16.82 0.75 14.00
CA SER A 364 -16.28 1.50 15.15
C SER A 364 -16.91 2.87 15.24
N ASN A 365 -17.35 3.26 16.43
CA ASN A 365 -18.00 4.56 16.63
C ASN A 365 -16.97 5.68 16.51
N VAL A 366 -17.15 6.54 15.50
CA VAL A 366 -16.36 7.75 15.25
C VAL A 366 -17.25 8.96 15.48
N LYS A 367 -16.70 10.04 16.05
CA LYS A 367 -17.39 11.31 16.18
C LYS A 367 -17.25 12.13 14.90
N ALA A 368 -18.38 12.54 14.36
CA ALA A 368 -18.47 13.56 13.32
C ALA A 368 -18.11 14.96 13.86
N HIS A 369 -17.98 15.93 12.97
CA HIS A 369 -17.58 17.30 13.31
C HIS A 369 -18.59 18.04 14.19
N ASP A 370 -19.86 17.64 14.14
CA ASP A 370 -20.98 18.15 14.95
C ASP A 370 -21.08 17.46 16.32
N GLY A 371 -20.19 16.50 16.61
CA GLY A 371 -20.17 15.73 17.85
C GLY A 371 -21.07 14.49 17.84
N THR A 372 -21.89 14.27 16.80
CA THR A 372 -22.68 13.04 16.65
C THR A 372 -21.75 11.83 16.48
N SER A 373 -22.18 10.65 16.93
CA SER A 373 -21.43 9.41 16.75
C SER A 373 -22.04 8.60 15.60
N PHE A 374 -21.20 8.16 14.67
CA PHE A 374 -21.59 7.29 13.57
C PHE A 374 -20.70 6.05 13.49
N GLU A 375 -21.22 5.01 12.86
CA GLU A 375 -20.55 3.74 12.69
C GLU A 375 -19.59 3.80 11.49
N TRP A 376 -18.27 3.81 11.74
CA TRP A 376 -17.27 3.78 10.68
C TRP A 376 -17.15 2.39 10.05
N LYS A 377 -17.36 2.33 8.74
CA LYS A 377 -17.24 1.14 7.89
C LYS A 377 -15.95 1.21 7.07
N PRO A 378 -15.06 0.20 7.13
CA PRO A 378 -13.84 0.18 6.32
C PRO A 378 -14.16 0.10 4.82
N LEU A 379 -13.20 0.47 3.98
CA LEU A 379 -13.36 0.34 2.52
C LEU A 379 -13.46 -1.14 2.14
N LEU A 380 -12.60 -1.98 2.73
CA LEU A 380 -12.49 -3.41 2.46
C LEU A 380 -12.66 -4.20 3.77
N SER A 381 -13.58 -5.16 3.78
CA SER A 381 -13.87 -6.01 4.93
C SER A 381 -13.79 -7.50 4.59
N SER A 382 -13.01 -8.22 5.40
CA SER A 382 -12.84 -9.67 5.30
C SER A 382 -13.85 -10.39 6.18
N GLN A 383 -14.49 -11.45 5.63
CA GLN A 383 -15.42 -12.29 6.39
C GLN A 383 -14.73 -13.04 7.55
N HIS A 384 -13.42 -13.24 7.48
CA HIS A 384 -12.67 -14.08 8.40
C HIS A 384 -12.60 -13.53 9.85
N HIS A 385 -12.67 -12.21 10.04
CA HIS A 385 -12.68 -11.57 11.38
C HIS A 385 -13.92 -11.85 12.23
N SER A 386 -14.94 -12.51 11.67
CA SER A 386 -16.14 -12.90 12.42
C SER A 386 -15.94 -14.12 13.33
N THR A 387 -14.91 -14.93 13.08
CA THR A 387 -14.76 -16.26 13.73
C THR A 387 -14.19 -16.19 15.16
N GLY A 388 -13.30 -15.23 15.45
CA GLY A 388 -12.76 -14.99 16.80
C GLY A 388 -11.95 -16.15 17.41
N LEU A 389 -11.57 -17.15 16.62
CA LEU A 389 -10.77 -18.28 17.07
C LEU A 389 -9.35 -17.81 17.45
N PRO A 390 -8.75 -18.35 18.53
CA PRO A 390 -7.38 -18.04 18.90
C PRO A 390 -6.38 -18.74 17.95
N ASP A 391 -5.25 -18.08 17.74
CA ASP A 391 -4.03 -18.66 17.17
C ASP A 391 -3.72 -20.06 17.74
N ASP A 392 -3.35 -21.01 16.88
CA ASP A 392 -2.85 -22.31 17.34
C ASP A 392 -1.41 -22.18 17.90
N PRO A 393 -1.22 -22.31 19.23
CA PRO A 393 0.09 -22.10 19.86
C PRO A 393 1.13 -23.17 19.44
N SER A 394 0.72 -24.29 18.83
CA SER A 394 1.64 -25.33 18.36
C SER A 394 2.54 -24.87 17.20
N HIS A 395 2.19 -23.78 16.52
CA HIS A 395 2.96 -23.24 15.39
C HIS A 395 4.27 -22.58 15.81
N HIS A 396 4.44 -22.18 17.09
CA HIS A 396 5.60 -21.43 17.58
C HIS A 396 6.07 -21.98 18.94
N CYS A 397 7.31 -22.48 19.04
CA CYS A 397 7.90 -22.84 20.34
C CYS A 397 8.10 -21.61 21.23
N GLU A 398 8.19 -21.77 22.56
CA GLU A 398 8.30 -20.67 23.54
C GLU A 398 9.45 -19.68 23.27
N ALA A 399 10.56 -20.18 22.73
CA ALA A 399 11.73 -19.38 22.33
C ALA A 399 11.49 -18.54 21.05
N CYS A 400 10.46 -18.84 20.27
CA CYS A 400 10.12 -18.13 19.04
C CYS A 400 9.61 -16.71 19.37
N PRO A 401 10.15 -15.66 18.72
CA PRO A 401 9.68 -14.29 18.95
C PRO A 401 8.26 -14.02 18.40
N LEU A 402 7.64 -14.98 17.70
CA LEU A 402 6.27 -14.90 17.20
C LEU A 402 5.21 -15.39 18.20
N VAL A 403 5.59 -15.98 19.34
CA VAL A 403 4.63 -16.39 20.39
C VAL A 403 3.93 -15.16 20.98
N ASP A 404 2.60 -15.20 21.09
CA ASP A 404 1.82 -14.21 21.83
C ASP A 404 2.08 -14.33 23.34
N ARG A 405 2.98 -13.49 23.83
CA ARG A 405 3.34 -13.39 25.26
C ARG A 405 2.40 -12.48 26.06
N SER A 406 1.33 -11.94 25.46
CA SER A 406 0.36 -11.09 26.18
C SER A 406 -0.55 -11.87 27.13
N LYS A 407 -0.59 -13.20 27.01
CA LYS A 407 -1.41 -14.12 27.82
C LYS A 407 -0.69 -14.77 28.99
N THR A 408 0.62 -14.56 29.15
CA THR A 408 1.35 -15.11 30.32
C THR A 408 0.86 -14.41 31.59
N PRO A 409 0.27 -15.10 32.58
CA PRO A 409 -0.11 -14.47 33.82
C PRO A 409 1.13 -13.91 34.50
N SER A 410 1.10 -12.63 34.88
CA SER A 410 2.14 -12.06 35.72
C SER A 410 2.12 -12.78 37.06
N ASN A 411 3.17 -13.57 37.36
CA ASN A 411 3.41 -14.14 38.68
C ASN A 411 3.80 -13.04 39.68
N HIS A 412 2.84 -12.18 40.00
CA HIS A 412 2.86 -11.37 41.22
C HIS A 412 2.19 -12.17 42.32
N ASN A 413 2.95 -13.10 42.91
CA ASN A 413 2.61 -13.65 44.21
C ASN A 413 3.88 -13.97 45.01
N LEU A 414 4.64 -12.92 45.31
CA LEU A 414 5.68 -12.87 46.33
C LEU A 414 5.54 -11.56 47.09
N ASN A 415 4.59 -11.53 48.04
CA ASN A 415 4.57 -10.73 49.27
C ASN A 415 3.16 -10.72 49.87
N SER A 416 2.76 -11.84 50.47
CA SER A 416 1.77 -11.86 51.54
C SER A 416 2.54 -12.16 52.84
N PRO A 417 2.52 -11.28 53.85
CA PRO A 417 3.14 -11.59 55.14
C PRO A 417 2.37 -12.72 55.84
N PRO A 418 3.02 -13.53 56.69
CA PRO A 418 2.34 -14.56 57.43
C PRO A 418 1.33 -13.94 58.40
N ILE A 419 0.10 -14.44 58.37
CA ILE A 419 -0.88 -14.20 59.43
C ILE A 419 -0.41 -15.00 60.64
N SER A 420 -0.10 -14.31 61.74
CA SER A 420 0.16 -14.92 63.04
C SER A 420 -1.13 -14.97 63.85
N ASP A 421 -1.53 -16.15 64.30
CA ASP A 421 -2.66 -16.34 65.21
C ASP A 421 -2.37 -15.77 66.61
N SER A 422 -3.19 -14.81 67.04
CA SER A 422 -3.50 -14.51 68.46
C SER A 422 -4.71 -13.59 68.56
#